data_AF-A0AAU9EQ25-F1
#
_entry.id   AF-A0AAU9EQ25-F1
#
_cell.length_a   1.000
_cell.length_b   1.000
_cell.length_c   1.000
_cell.angle_alpha   90.00
_cell.angle_beta   90.00
_cell.angle_gamma   90.00
#
_symmetry.space_group_name_H-M   'P 1'
#
loop_
_entity.id
_entity.type
_entity.pdbx_description
1 polymer ?
#
loop_
_entity_poly.entity_id
_entity_poly.type
_entity_poly.pdbx_seq_one_letter_code
_entity_poly.pdbx_strand_id
1 'polypeptide(L)'
;MKHSGLLLCSPGRGLSCVACCPPIRPAGYDHADHLGSLRRLLADNTRRMREEGPPTKPITGYWCPGLGYLDQRGRVAGCLLHPAHNQGRDLRGPTGFQEKCARESCPPARAFAALEQPAREALLELCAGLESLAFGSPRRNPVMRLLAFGPEVATTAAGLGPGSREELAAWGWLTDAPPAWGWLLARRLEAWGAAALAWPDLHQRLAGEAEALAQRLGPNPPHEQGEPLHALCGEWEAKAWHRLSGRRRARPAELARWRSLL
;
A
#
# COMPACT_ATOMS: atom_id res chain seq x y z
N MET A 1 -4.81 11.47 15.49
CA MET A 1 -6.16 11.06 15.02
C MET A 1 -6.42 9.65 15.54
N LYS A 2 -7.51 9.42 16.29
CA LYS A 2 -7.96 8.08 16.66
C LYS A 2 -8.61 7.46 15.43
N HIS A 3 -7.90 6.57 14.72
CA HIS A 3 -8.51 5.79 13.64
C HIS A 3 -9.50 4.79 14.25
N SER A 4 -10.78 5.16 14.30
CA SER A 4 -11.90 4.25 14.58
C SER A 4 -12.27 3.38 13.37
N GLY A 5 -11.51 3.48 12.27
CA GLY A 5 -11.76 2.76 11.02
C GLY A 5 -10.96 1.47 10.86
N LEU A 6 -11.46 0.57 10.03
CA LEU A 6 -10.76 -0.60 9.50
C LEU A 6 -9.46 -0.14 8.82
N LEU A 7 -8.31 -0.40 9.46
CA LEU A 7 -7.00 -0.23 8.84
C LEU A 7 -6.55 -1.58 8.28
N LEU A 8 -6.06 -1.58 7.05
CA LEU A 8 -5.55 -2.76 6.34
C LEU A 8 -4.52 -3.58 7.16
N CYS A 9 -3.74 -2.90 7.99
CA CYS A 9 -2.67 -3.48 8.81
C CYS A 9 -3.07 -3.72 10.27
N SER A 10 -4.23 -3.22 10.72
CA SER A 10 -4.65 -3.41 12.10
C SER A 10 -5.15 -4.83 12.28
N PRO A 11 -4.60 -5.59 13.24
CA PRO A 11 -5.07 -6.94 13.48
C PRO A 11 -6.50 -6.87 14.05
N GLY A 12 -7.48 -7.21 13.21
CA GLY A 12 -8.90 -7.14 13.56
C GLY A 12 -9.81 -7.27 12.32
N ARG A 13 -10.95 -7.95 12.49
CA ARG A 13 -11.95 -8.18 11.42
C ARG A 13 -11.42 -8.94 10.18
N GLY A 14 -10.43 -9.82 10.36
CA GLY A 14 -9.90 -10.66 9.29
C GLY A 14 -8.85 -10.00 8.40
N LEU A 15 -8.48 -8.75 8.66
CA LEU A 15 -7.38 -8.05 7.99
C LEU A 15 -6.16 -8.07 8.88
N SER A 16 -5.01 -8.51 8.35
CA SER A 16 -3.73 -8.29 9.02
C SER A 16 -2.57 -8.37 8.03
N CYS A 17 -2.47 -7.36 7.18
CA CYS A 17 -1.25 -7.18 6.40
C CYS A 17 -0.06 -6.92 7.33
N VAL A 18 1.05 -7.65 7.11
CA VAL A 18 2.30 -7.50 7.86
C VAL A 18 3.48 -6.99 7.01
N ALA A 19 3.20 -6.52 5.79
CA ALA A 19 4.19 -6.10 4.78
C ALA A 19 5.19 -5.04 5.28
N CYS A 20 4.72 -4.12 6.12
CA CYS A 20 5.52 -3.00 6.61
C CYS A 20 5.95 -3.17 8.09
N CYS A 21 5.58 -4.31 8.70
CA CYS A 21 6.00 -4.65 10.04
C CYS A 21 7.52 -4.92 10.04
N PRO A 22 8.24 -4.47 11.08
CA PRO A 22 9.68 -4.67 11.18
C PRO A 22 10.09 -6.11 10.94
N PRO A 23 11.20 -6.30 10.20
CA PRO A 23 12.22 -5.33 9.83
C PRO A 23 11.76 -4.48 8.68
N ILE A 24 12.32 -3.27 8.65
CA ILE A 24 12.18 -2.39 7.50
C ILE A 24 12.76 -3.14 6.30
N ARG A 25 11.96 -3.26 5.26
CA ARG A 25 12.30 -4.04 4.07
C ARG A 25 12.83 -3.11 2.98
N PRO A 26 13.75 -3.59 2.12
CA PRO A 26 14.21 -2.80 0.98
C PRO A 26 13.06 -2.53 0.00
N ALA A 27 13.26 -1.54 -0.87
CA ALA A 27 12.34 -1.29 -1.97
C ALA A 27 12.20 -2.55 -2.85
N GLY A 28 10.97 -2.84 -3.29
CA GLY A 28 10.68 -4.03 -4.11
C GLY A 28 10.53 -5.34 -3.34
N TYR A 29 10.70 -5.33 -2.02
CA TYR A 29 10.49 -6.52 -1.19
C TYR A 29 9.04 -7.04 -1.27
N ASP A 30 8.90 -8.36 -1.35
CA ASP A 30 7.62 -9.05 -1.25
C ASP A 30 7.78 -10.31 -0.38
N HIS A 31 6.80 -10.56 0.51
CA HIS A 31 6.80 -11.73 1.39
C HIS A 31 6.87 -13.07 0.64
N ALA A 32 6.36 -13.11 -0.60
CA ALA A 32 6.34 -14.34 -1.38
C ALA A 32 7.76 -14.91 -1.65
N ASP A 33 8.81 -14.10 -1.63
CA ASP A 33 10.20 -14.58 -1.79
C ASP A 33 10.80 -15.17 -0.50
N HIS A 34 10.12 -15.00 0.63
CA HIS A 34 10.67 -15.28 1.95
C HIS A 34 9.70 -16.05 2.86
N LEU A 35 8.72 -16.74 2.29
CA LEU A 35 7.65 -17.39 3.05
C LEU A 35 8.18 -18.36 4.12
N GLY A 36 9.18 -19.18 3.80
CA GLY A 36 9.74 -20.15 4.75
C GLY A 36 10.36 -19.49 5.98
N SER A 37 11.21 -18.48 5.79
CA SER A 37 11.86 -17.77 6.90
C SER A 37 10.87 -16.94 7.71
N LEU A 38 9.92 -16.28 7.04
CA LEU A 38 8.84 -15.54 7.70
C LEU A 38 7.97 -16.46 8.55
N ARG A 39 7.53 -17.60 8.00
CA ARG A 39 6.67 -18.54 8.73
C ARG A 39 7.34 -19.07 9.99
N ARG A 40 8.64 -19.38 9.90
CA ARG A 40 9.45 -19.80 11.06
C ARG A 40 9.55 -18.71 12.11
N LEU A 41 9.91 -17.49 11.70
CA LEU A 41 10.01 -16.34 12.60
C LEU A 41 8.67 -16.08 13.33
N LEU A 42 7.56 -16.06 12.58
CA LEU A 42 6.23 -15.85 13.15
C LEU A 42 5.89 -16.95 14.16
N ALA A 43 6.19 -18.22 13.85
CA ALA A 43 5.96 -19.34 14.76
C ALA A 43 6.81 -19.21 16.04
N ASP A 44 8.09 -18.86 15.90
CA ASP A 44 9.00 -18.68 17.03
C ASP A 44 8.58 -17.54 17.94
N ASN A 45 8.20 -16.39 17.38
CA ASN A 45 7.68 -15.25 18.15
C ASN A 45 6.36 -15.61 18.84
N THR A 46 5.47 -16.35 18.17
CA THR A 46 4.20 -16.81 18.76
C THR A 46 4.45 -17.73 19.94
N ARG A 47 5.39 -18.67 19.82
CA ARG A 47 5.77 -19.60 20.87
C ARG A 47 6.35 -18.85 22.07
N ARG A 48 7.34 -17.98 21.85
CA ARG A 48 7.95 -17.15 22.91
C ARG A 48 6.94 -16.29 23.63
N MET A 49 6.04 -15.63 22.90
CA MET A 49 4.98 -14.82 23.52
C MET A 49 4.06 -15.65 24.43
N ARG A 50 3.81 -16.93 24.11
CA ARG A 50 2.99 -17.84 24.94
C ARG A 50 3.74 -18.36 26.15
N GLU A 51 5.02 -18.69 26.00
CA GLU A 51 5.84 -19.30 27.05
C GLU A 51 6.40 -18.27 28.03
N GLU A 52 6.86 -17.12 27.52
CA GLU A 52 7.60 -16.11 28.28
C GLU A 52 6.77 -14.84 28.53
N GLY A 53 5.69 -14.64 27.78
CA GLY A 53 4.87 -13.42 27.84
C GLY A 53 5.43 -12.24 27.03
N PRO A 54 4.84 -11.04 27.17
CA PRO A 54 5.33 -9.85 26.50
C PRO A 54 6.71 -9.45 27.04
N PRO A 55 7.56 -8.87 26.19
CA PRO A 55 8.86 -8.40 26.64
C PRO A 55 8.71 -7.30 27.70
N THR A 56 9.51 -7.39 28.75
CA THR A 56 9.53 -6.43 29.87
C THR A 56 10.75 -5.50 29.84
N LYS A 57 11.74 -5.80 28.99
CA LYS A 57 12.96 -5.03 28.82
C LYS A 57 13.09 -4.50 27.39
N PRO A 58 13.78 -3.38 27.17
CA PRO A 58 14.09 -2.89 25.84
C PRO A 58 14.75 -3.96 24.97
N ILE A 59 14.30 -4.07 23.73
CA ILE A 59 14.81 -5.02 22.76
C ILE A 59 15.68 -4.31 21.75
N THR A 60 16.84 -4.88 21.46
CA THR A 60 17.73 -4.44 20.39
C THR A 60 17.58 -5.39 19.19
N GLY A 61 17.48 -4.83 17.98
CA GLY A 61 17.43 -5.62 16.76
C GLY A 61 16.57 -5.02 15.66
N TYR A 62 16.61 -5.66 14.50
CA TYR A 62 15.90 -5.18 13.31
C TYR A 62 14.47 -5.72 13.21
N TRP A 63 14.06 -6.69 14.04
CA TRP A 63 12.75 -7.37 13.95
C TRP A 63 11.89 -7.07 15.17
N CYS A 64 10.57 -6.96 14.99
CA CYS A 64 9.64 -6.79 16.11
C CYS A 64 9.22 -8.17 16.64
N PRO A 65 9.52 -8.51 17.91
CA PRO A 65 9.13 -9.80 18.49
C PRO A 65 7.63 -9.87 18.78
N GLY A 66 6.94 -8.73 18.75
CA GLY A 66 5.49 -8.70 18.80
C GLY A 66 4.82 -9.20 17.52
N LEU A 67 5.55 -9.52 16.44
CA LEU A 67 4.97 -10.01 15.20
C LEU A 67 4.87 -11.54 15.22
N GLY A 68 3.65 -12.09 15.18
CA GLY A 68 3.43 -13.55 15.21
C GLY A 68 2.05 -13.95 14.68
N TYR A 69 1.66 -15.21 14.86
CA TYR A 69 0.36 -15.74 14.46
C TYR A 69 -0.71 -15.45 15.51
N LEU A 70 -1.82 -14.89 15.03
CA LEU A 70 -3.01 -14.58 15.81
C LEU A 70 -3.98 -15.78 15.86
N ASP A 71 -3.79 -16.78 14.99
CA ASP A 71 -4.58 -18.00 14.97
C ASP A 71 -3.72 -19.25 15.21
N GLN A 72 -4.36 -20.35 15.60
CA GLN A 72 -3.68 -21.63 15.82
C GLN A 72 -3.26 -22.31 14.51
N ARG A 73 -3.91 -21.95 13.39
CA ARG A 73 -3.66 -22.53 12.07
C ARG A 73 -2.48 -21.86 11.34
N GLY A 74 -1.93 -20.78 11.89
CA GLY A 74 -0.82 -20.05 11.28
C GLY A 74 -1.19 -19.32 9.98
N ARG A 75 -2.46 -18.99 9.78
CA ARG A 75 -2.93 -18.28 8.57
C ARG A 75 -2.98 -16.78 8.79
N VAL A 76 -3.26 -16.35 10.01
CA VAL A 76 -3.42 -14.94 10.35
C VAL A 76 -2.22 -14.50 11.17
N ALA A 77 -1.40 -13.62 10.61
CA ALA A 77 -0.23 -13.04 11.26
C ALA A 77 -0.46 -11.57 11.59
N GLY A 78 -0.03 -11.10 12.76
CA GLY A 78 -0.18 -9.71 13.15
C GLY A 78 0.57 -9.39 14.43
N CYS A 79 0.30 -8.21 14.99
CA CYS A 79 0.99 -7.78 16.20
C CYS A 79 0.30 -8.34 17.45
N LEU A 80 0.96 -9.30 18.11
CA LEU A 80 0.58 -9.91 19.39
C LEU A 80 0.55 -8.90 20.54
N LEU A 81 1.28 -7.79 20.42
CA LEU A 81 1.39 -6.73 21.42
C LEU A 81 0.43 -5.55 21.14
N HIS A 82 -0.41 -5.66 20.10
CA HIS A 82 -1.29 -4.58 19.67
C HIS A 82 -2.42 -4.34 20.69
N PRO A 83 -2.84 -3.08 20.93
CA PRO A 83 -3.99 -2.77 21.79
C PRO A 83 -5.26 -3.54 21.46
N ALA A 84 -5.52 -3.78 20.17
CA ALA A 84 -6.69 -4.54 19.70
C ALA A 84 -6.75 -5.98 20.25
N HIS A 85 -5.61 -6.57 20.62
CA HIS A 85 -5.52 -7.90 21.22
C HIS A 85 -5.28 -7.89 22.72
N ASN A 86 -5.08 -6.72 23.33
CA ASN A 86 -4.61 -6.57 24.70
C ASN A 86 -5.51 -5.64 25.51
N GLN A 87 -6.83 -5.72 25.31
CA GLN A 87 -7.82 -4.94 26.06
C GLN A 87 -7.54 -3.42 26.00
N GLY A 88 -7.06 -2.93 24.86
CA GLY A 88 -6.70 -1.52 24.67
C GLY A 88 -5.32 -1.13 25.23
N ARG A 89 -4.61 -2.03 25.92
CA ARG A 89 -3.25 -1.77 26.42
C ARG A 89 -2.23 -1.95 25.30
N ASP A 90 -1.42 -0.93 25.07
CA ASP A 90 -0.29 -1.03 24.13
C ASP A 90 0.92 -1.66 24.81
N LEU A 91 1.28 -2.88 24.39
CA LEU A 91 2.42 -3.61 24.96
C LEU A 91 3.68 -3.48 24.10
N ARG A 92 3.67 -2.61 23.08
CA ARG A 92 4.79 -2.45 22.14
C ARG A 92 5.93 -1.61 22.68
N GLY A 93 5.76 -0.88 23.78
CA GLY A 93 6.77 0.03 24.34
C GLY A 93 8.18 -0.57 24.42
N PRO A 94 8.36 -1.75 25.05
CA PRO A 94 9.67 -2.40 25.17
C PRO A 94 10.31 -2.83 23.84
N THR A 95 9.54 -2.90 22.76
CA THR A 95 10.07 -3.26 21.42
C THR A 95 10.75 -2.10 20.70
N GLY A 96 10.54 -0.85 21.14
CA GLY A 96 10.99 0.35 20.41
C GLY A 96 10.23 0.64 19.10
N PHE A 97 9.30 -0.23 18.68
CA PHE A 97 8.54 -0.05 17.43
C PHE A 97 7.19 0.62 17.61
N GLN A 98 6.77 0.97 18.83
CA GLN A 98 5.48 1.60 19.10
C GLN A 98 5.30 2.91 18.30
N GLU A 99 6.27 3.83 18.42
CA GLU A 99 6.23 5.12 17.72
C GLU A 99 6.26 4.97 16.20
N LYS A 100 7.11 4.06 15.69
CA LYS A 100 7.15 3.73 14.27
C LYS A 100 5.77 3.27 13.79
N CYS A 101 5.16 2.32 14.48
CA CYS A 101 3.84 1.80 14.10
C CYS A 101 2.73 2.86 14.21
N ALA A 102 2.88 3.87 15.06
CA ALA A 102 1.93 4.97 15.18
C ALA A 102 2.09 6.01 14.05
N ARG A 103 3.31 6.21 13.56
CA ARG A 103 3.63 7.23 12.53
C ARG A 103 3.58 6.70 11.10
N GLU A 104 4.06 5.49 10.88
CA GLU A 104 4.29 4.95 9.55
C GLU A 104 3.06 4.20 9.03
N SER A 105 2.62 4.54 7.82
CA SER A 105 1.65 3.76 7.04
C SER A 105 2.21 3.60 5.63
N CYS A 106 1.92 2.49 4.96
CA CYS A 106 2.34 2.32 3.57
C CYS A 106 1.33 2.94 2.60
N PRO A 107 1.72 3.21 1.34
CA PRO A 107 0.80 3.77 0.35
C PRO A 107 -0.49 2.94 0.18
N PRO A 108 -0.46 1.60 0.09
CA PRO A 108 -1.70 0.82 0.04
C PRO A 108 -2.61 1.00 1.26
N ALA A 109 -2.05 1.06 2.47
CA ALA A 109 -2.81 1.28 3.69
C ALA A 109 -3.45 2.67 3.72
N ARG A 110 -2.73 3.70 3.26
CA ARG A 110 -3.27 5.07 3.13
C ARG A 110 -4.34 5.17 2.06
N ALA A 111 -4.14 4.53 0.90
CA ALA A 111 -5.16 4.45 -0.15
C ALA A 111 -6.43 3.81 0.39
N PHE A 112 -6.33 2.65 1.04
CA PHE A 112 -7.47 1.95 1.63
C PHE A 112 -8.20 2.79 2.68
N ALA A 113 -7.45 3.49 3.54
CA ALA A 113 -8.01 4.39 4.55
C ALA A 113 -8.70 5.63 3.94
N ALA A 114 -8.42 5.97 2.68
CA ALA A 114 -9.08 7.06 1.96
C ALA A 114 -10.30 6.61 1.13
N LEU A 115 -10.54 5.29 1.01
CA LEU A 115 -11.73 4.77 0.31
C LEU A 115 -13.00 4.99 1.13
N GLU A 116 -14.11 5.19 0.44
CA GLU A 116 -15.45 5.12 1.03
C GLU A 116 -15.82 3.68 1.42
N GLN A 117 -16.77 3.54 2.35
CA GLN A 117 -17.13 2.25 2.94
C GLN A 117 -17.51 1.17 1.89
N PRO A 118 -18.36 1.45 0.86
CA PRO A 118 -18.72 0.45 -0.14
C PRO A 118 -17.51 -0.06 -0.94
N ALA A 119 -16.59 0.83 -1.31
CA ALA A 119 -15.37 0.45 -2.02
C ALA A 119 -14.43 -0.38 -1.15
N ARG A 120 -14.34 -0.06 0.15
CA ARG A 120 -13.58 -0.89 1.10
C ARG A 120 -14.15 -2.30 1.16
N GLU A 121 -15.45 -2.43 1.36
CA GLU A 121 -16.12 -3.74 1.49
C GLU A 121 -15.93 -4.59 0.24
N ALA A 122 -16.20 -4.05 -0.95
CA ALA A 122 -16.00 -4.75 -2.21
C ALA A 122 -14.56 -5.27 -2.39
N LEU A 123 -13.55 -4.44 -2.10
CA LEU A 123 -12.16 -4.85 -2.20
C LEU A 123 -11.74 -5.86 -1.11
N LEU A 124 -12.37 -5.82 0.07
CA LEU A 124 -12.11 -6.79 1.13
C LEU A 124 -12.74 -8.15 0.83
N GLU A 125 -13.92 -8.18 0.21
CA GLU A 125 -14.58 -9.42 -0.22
C GLU A 125 -13.71 -10.20 -1.19
N LEU A 126 -13.08 -9.50 -2.15
CA LEU A 126 -12.09 -10.12 -3.04
C LEU A 126 -10.95 -10.78 -2.25
N CYS A 127 -10.56 -10.20 -1.12
CA CYS A 127 -9.46 -10.73 -0.31
C CYS A 127 -9.85 -11.90 0.61
N ALA A 128 -11.12 -12.31 0.63
CA ALA A 128 -11.61 -13.34 1.52
C ALA A 128 -10.80 -14.65 1.41
N GLY A 129 -10.47 -15.23 2.56
CA GLY A 129 -9.73 -16.49 2.65
C GLY A 129 -8.21 -16.40 2.46
N LEU A 130 -7.65 -15.23 2.15
CA LEU A 130 -6.18 -15.06 2.09
C LEU A 130 -5.51 -15.20 3.47
N GLU A 131 -4.39 -15.92 3.51
CA GLU A 131 -3.45 -15.84 4.64
C GLU A 131 -2.74 -14.48 4.65
N SER A 132 -2.33 -13.97 5.82
CA SER A 132 -1.76 -12.61 5.96
C SER A 132 -0.56 -12.32 5.05
N LEU A 133 0.30 -13.32 4.82
CA LEU A 133 1.47 -13.18 3.94
C LEU A 133 1.08 -13.07 2.46
N ALA A 134 0.02 -13.76 2.05
CA ALA A 134 -0.54 -13.64 0.71
C ALA A 134 -1.35 -12.35 0.57
N PHE A 135 -2.14 -12.01 1.59
CA PHE A 135 -2.92 -10.79 1.67
C PHE A 135 -2.05 -9.55 1.47
N GLY A 136 -0.90 -9.47 2.13
CA GLY A 136 0.01 -8.32 2.02
C GLY A 136 0.95 -8.33 0.80
N SER A 137 0.93 -9.36 -0.03
CA SER A 137 1.84 -9.51 -1.18
C SER A 137 1.23 -8.88 -2.44
N PRO A 138 1.84 -7.83 -3.03
CA PRO A 138 1.34 -7.25 -4.28
C PRO A 138 1.44 -8.20 -5.48
N ARG A 139 2.30 -9.24 -5.44
CA ARG A 139 2.34 -10.27 -6.49
C ARG A 139 1.26 -11.34 -6.33
N ARG A 140 0.81 -11.63 -5.11
CA ARG A 140 -0.20 -12.67 -4.84
C ARG A 140 -1.61 -12.13 -4.61
N ASN A 141 -1.73 -10.83 -4.31
CA ASN A 141 -3.00 -10.17 -4.07
C ASN A 141 -3.14 -8.94 -4.99
N PRO A 142 -3.95 -9.02 -6.07
CA PRO A 142 -4.13 -7.92 -7.01
C PRO A 142 -4.77 -6.69 -6.34
N VAL A 143 -5.51 -6.85 -5.23
CA VAL A 143 -6.05 -5.72 -4.46
C VAL A 143 -4.93 -4.89 -3.84
N MET A 144 -3.87 -5.51 -3.30
CA MET A 144 -2.70 -4.78 -2.79
C MET A 144 -2.00 -4.01 -3.89
N ARG A 145 -1.94 -4.59 -5.08
CA ARG A 145 -1.34 -3.96 -6.26
C ARG A 145 -2.18 -2.77 -6.73
N LEU A 146 -3.49 -2.93 -6.79
CA LEU A 146 -4.46 -1.89 -7.13
C LEU A 146 -4.37 -0.70 -6.15
N LEU A 147 -4.36 -0.95 -4.85
CA LEU A 147 -4.24 0.10 -3.83
C LEU A 147 -2.94 0.91 -3.94
N ALA A 148 -1.89 0.37 -4.55
CA ALA A 148 -0.65 1.11 -4.79
C ALA A 148 -0.80 2.22 -5.85
N PHE A 149 -1.79 2.12 -6.76
CA PHE A 149 -2.16 3.18 -7.71
C PHE A 149 -2.96 4.31 -7.05
N GLY A 150 -3.51 4.09 -5.85
CA GLY A 150 -4.17 5.12 -5.06
C GLY A 150 -5.70 5.01 -5.01
N PRO A 151 -6.32 5.87 -4.19
CA PRO A 151 -7.72 5.73 -3.79
C PRO A 151 -8.69 5.97 -4.93
N GLU A 152 -8.40 6.89 -5.85
CA GLU A 152 -9.27 7.18 -7.00
C GLU A 152 -9.39 5.96 -7.92
N VAL A 153 -8.25 5.41 -8.37
CA VAL A 153 -8.22 4.21 -9.22
C VAL A 153 -8.84 3.01 -8.50
N ALA A 154 -8.54 2.82 -7.21
CA ALA A 154 -9.12 1.74 -6.42
C ALA A 154 -10.64 1.88 -6.24
N THR A 155 -11.15 3.11 -6.08
CA THR A 155 -12.59 3.39 -6.04
C THR A 155 -13.25 3.07 -7.37
N THR A 156 -12.67 3.52 -8.49
CA THR A 156 -13.20 3.23 -9.82
C THR A 156 -13.22 1.74 -10.11
N ALA A 157 -12.15 1.02 -9.76
CA ALA A 157 -12.07 -0.43 -9.89
C ALA A 157 -13.13 -1.16 -9.04
N ALA A 158 -13.31 -0.74 -7.79
CA ALA A 158 -14.35 -1.30 -6.92
C ALA A 158 -15.76 -1.06 -7.49
N GLY A 159 -16.01 0.12 -8.07
CA GLY A 159 -17.29 0.46 -8.70
C GLY A 159 -17.62 -0.35 -9.96
N LEU A 160 -16.62 -0.95 -10.62
CA LEU A 160 -16.85 -1.92 -11.70
C LEU A 160 -17.32 -3.28 -11.19
N GLY A 161 -17.13 -3.57 -9.90
CA GLY A 161 -17.57 -4.82 -9.27
C GLY A 161 -16.95 -6.09 -9.86
N PRO A 162 -15.60 -6.23 -9.92
CA PRO A 162 -14.99 -7.49 -10.32
C PRO A 162 -15.51 -8.63 -9.43
N GLY A 163 -15.95 -9.73 -10.04
CA GLY A 163 -16.57 -10.85 -9.34
C GLY A 163 -15.57 -11.77 -8.63
N SER A 164 -14.27 -11.65 -8.95
CA SER A 164 -13.21 -12.46 -8.34
C SER A 164 -11.84 -11.79 -8.38
N ARG A 165 -10.88 -12.31 -7.59
CA ARG A 165 -9.49 -11.85 -7.67
C ARG A 165 -8.86 -12.22 -9.00
N GLU A 166 -9.26 -13.34 -9.57
CA GLU A 166 -8.76 -13.86 -10.84
C GLU A 166 -9.17 -12.94 -11.99
N GLU A 167 -10.41 -12.44 -11.96
CA GLU A 167 -10.88 -11.40 -12.89
C GLU A 167 -10.08 -10.10 -12.74
N LEU A 168 -9.89 -9.63 -11.50
CA LEU A 168 -9.07 -8.44 -11.26
C LEU A 168 -7.62 -8.65 -11.73
N ALA A 169 -7.05 -9.83 -11.48
CA ALA A 169 -5.69 -10.18 -11.91
C ALA A 169 -5.55 -10.29 -13.44
N ALA A 170 -6.64 -10.51 -14.18
CA ALA A 170 -6.63 -10.53 -15.63
C ALA A 170 -6.45 -9.12 -16.25
N TRP A 171 -6.61 -8.05 -15.46
CA TRP A 171 -6.29 -6.70 -15.89
C TRP A 171 -4.76 -6.51 -15.97
N GLY A 172 -4.17 -6.82 -17.13
CA GLY A 172 -2.72 -6.86 -17.33
C GLY A 172 -1.96 -5.61 -16.86
N TRP A 173 -2.58 -4.43 -17.00
CA TRP A 173 -2.00 -3.16 -16.55
C TRP A 173 -1.69 -3.12 -15.04
N LEU A 174 -2.39 -3.89 -14.20
CA LEU A 174 -2.09 -3.95 -12.76
C LEU A 174 -0.68 -4.48 -12.52
N THR A 175 -0.21 -5.41 -13.34
CA THR A 175 1.16 -5.92 -13.28
C THR A 175 2.12 -4.95 -13.95
N ASP A 176 1.81 -4.56 -15.19
CA ASP A 176 2.77 -3.93 -16.11
C ASP A 176 2.94 -2.42 -15.86
N ALA A 177 1.88 -1.71 -15.44
CA ALA A 177 1.95 -0.27 -15.24
C ALA A 177 2.58 0.08 -13.88
N PRO A 178 3.54 1.02 -13.82
CA PRO A 178 4.09 1.45 -12.54
C PRO A 178 3.00 2.14 -11.68
N PRO A 179 2.90 1.82 -10.38
CA PRO A 179 1.88 2.43 -9.52
C PRO A 179 1.99 3.96 -9.40
N ALA A 180 3.17 4.52 -9.70
CA ALA A 180 3.37 5.97 -9.79
C ALA A 180 2.47 6.65 -10.84
N TRP A 181 1.97 5.91 -11.83
CA TRP A 181 1.02 6.44 -12.82
C TRP A 181 -0.43 6.48 -12.34
N GLY A 182 -0.74 6.03 -11.12
CA GLY A 182 -2.12 5.93 -10.65
C GLY A 182 -2.88 7.25 -10.67
N TRP A 183 -2.23 8.37 -10.36
CA TRP A 183 -2.87 9.68 -10.49
C TRP A 183 -3.15 10.06 -11.96
N LEU A 184 -2.20 9.83 -12.88
CA LEU A 184 -2.42 10.06 -14.31
C LEU A 184 -3.57 9.19 -14.84
N LEU A 185 -3.60 7.91 -14.44
CA LEU A 185 -4.67 6.99 -14.80
C LEU A 185 -6.03 7.52 -14.29
N ALA A 186 -6.11 7.95 -13.03
CA ALA A 186 -7.35 8.52 -12.48
C ALA A 186 -7.85 9.73 -13.31
N ARG A 187 -6.96 10.64 -13.71
CA ARG A 187 -7.32 11.77 -14.58
C ARG A 187 -7.81 11.31 -15.95
N ARG A 188 -7.17 10.31 -16.55
CA ARG A 188 -7.57 9.78 -17.87
C ARG A 188 -8.88 9.01 -17.83
N LEU A 189 -9.22 8.36 -16.70
CA LEU A 189 -10.52 7.70 -16.52
C LEU A 189 -11.71 8.67 -16.55
N GLU A 190 -11.50 9.96 -16.26
CA GLU A 190 -12.56 10.97 -16.42
C GLU A 190 -12.98 11.13 -17.89
N ALA A 191 -12.05 10.93 -18.83
CA ALA A 191 -12.31 11.00 -20.27
C ALA A 191 -12.61 9.63 -20.88
N TRP A 192 -11.92 8.57 -20.46
CA TRP A 192 -12.06 7.22 -21.01
C TRP A 192 -13.22 6.42 -20.40
N GLY A 193 -13.74 6.88 -19.25
CA GLY A 193 -14.75 6.17 -18.48
C GLY A 193 -14.16 5.03 -17.64
N ALA A 194 -14.92 4.61 -16.63
CA ALA A 194 -14.49 3.58 -15.68
C ALA A 194 -14.15 2.24 -16.37
N ALA A 195 -14.93 1.85 -17.40
CA ALA A 195 -14.74 0.61 -18.15
C ALA A 195 -13.36 0.48 -18.81
N ALA A 196 -12.62 1.58 -18.97
CA ALA A 196 -11.27 1.56 -19.49
C ALA A 196 -10.29 0.77 -18.62
N LEU A 197 -10.57 0.59 -17.32
CA LEU A 197 -9.78 -0.28 -16.45
C LEU A 197 -9.78 -1.75 -16.91
N ALA A 198 -10.77 -2.18 -17.68
CA ALA A 198 -10.85 -3.53 -18.24
C ALA A 198 -10.26 -3.63 -19.66
N TRP A 199 -9.74 -2.55 -20.24
CA TRP A 199 -9.17 -2.60 -21.58
C TRP A 199 -7.87 -3.41 -21.60
N PRO A 200 -7.71 -4.34 -22.57
CA PRO A 200 -6.51 -5.17 -22.66
C PRO A 200 -5.25 -4.37 -23.04
N ASP A 201 -5.42 -3.22 -23.68
CA ASP A 201 -4.34 -2.33 -24.13
C ASP A 201 -4.15 -1.10 -23.23
N LEU A 202 -4.77 -1.07 -22.03
CA LEU A 202 -4.72 0.09 -21.13
C LEU A 202 -3.29 0.47 -20.76
N HIS A 203 -2.42 -0.51 -20.52
CA HIS A 203 -1.03 -0.24 -20.18
C HIS A 203 -0.31 0.52 -21.29
N GLN A 204 -0.45 0.08 -22.54
CA GLN A 204 0.19 0.69 -23.72
C GLN A 204 -0.35 2.10 -23.94
N ARG A 205 -1.67 2.30 -23.82
CA ARG A 205 -2.29 3.63 -23.92
C ARG A 205 -1.77 4.58 -22.85
N LEU A 206 -1.78 4.14 -21.59
CA LEU A 206 -1.31 4.94 -20.47
C LEU A 206 0.20 5.25 -20.58
N ALA A 207 1.00 4.31 -21.09
CA ALA A 207 2.42 4.51 -21.35
C ALA A 207 2.65 5.57 -22.42
N GLY A 208 1.91 5.53 -23.53
CA GLY A 208 1.98 6.54 -24.59
C GLY A 208 1.59 7.94 -24.09
N GLU A 209 0.54 8.04 -23.26
CA GLU A 209 0.16 9.29 -22.60
C GLU A 209 1.25 9.82 -21.66
N ALA A 210 1.84 8.94 -20.84
CA ALA A 210 2.91 9.29 -19.93
C ALA A 210 4.15 9.78 -20.68
N GLU A 211 4.51 9.13 -21.79
CA GLU A 211 5.64 9.53 -22.63
C GLU A 211 5.38 10.88 -23.30
N ALA A 212 4.22 11.06 -23.94
CA ALA A 212 3.86 12.32 -24.58
C ALA A 212 3.84 13.48 -23.57
N LEU A 213 3.34 13.24 -22.35
CA LEU A 213 3.37 14.23 -21.27
C LEU A 213 4.79 14.52 -20.81
N ALA A 214 5.63 13.50 -20.59
CA ALA A 214 7.03 13.69 -20.21
C ALA A 214 7.80 14.52 -21.26
N GLN A 215 7.58 14.27 -22.56
CA GLN A 215 8.17 15.07 -23.64
C GLN A 215 7.75 16.55 -23.55
N ARG A 216 6.46 16.82 -23.27
CA ARG A 216 5.93 18.19 -23.11
C ARG A 216 6.42 18.90 -21.85
N LEU A 217 6.78 18.16 -20.79
CA LEU A 217 7.39 18.73 -19.59
C LEU A 217 8.81 19.25 -19.85
N GLY A 218 9.48 18.69 -20.87
CA GLY A 218 10.83 19.07 -21.26
C GLY A 218 11.91 18.49 -20.35
N PRO A 219 13.20 18.79 -20.63
CA PRO A 219 14.32 18.24 -19.87
C PRO A 219 14.38 18.79 -18.44
N ASN A 220 15.08 18.07 -17.57
CA ASN A 220 15.33 18.51 -16.21
C ASN A 220 16.23 19.75 -16.17
N PRO A 221 15.87 20.79 -15.39
CA PRO A 221 16.77 21.90 -15.18
C PRO A 221 18.03 21.44 -14.44
N PRO A 222 19.19 22.10 -14.62
CA PRO A 222 20.44 21.73 -13.94
C PRO A 222 20.33 21.69 -12.41
N HIS A 223 19.45 22.53 -11.86
CA HIS A 223 19.15 22.58 -10.44
C HIS A 223 17.64 22.60 -10.21
N GLU A 224 17.15 21.69 -9.37
CA GLU A 224 15.75 21.69 -8.93
C GLU A 224 15.46 22.91 -8.06
N GLN A 225 14.35 23.60 -8.33
CA GLN A 225 13.93 24.78 -7.59
C GLN A 225 12.50 24.62 -7.06
N GLY A 226 12.16 25.43 -6.06
CA GLY A 226 10.83 25.46 -5.44
C GLY A 226 10.69 24.50 -4.27
N GLU A 227 9.47 24.06 -4.03
CA GLU A 227 9.10 23.25 -2.87
C GLU A 227 9.03 21.76 -3.23
N PRO A 228 9.22 20.85 -2.26
CA PRO A 228 9.00 19.43 -2.49
C PRO A 228 7.58 19.18 -3.03
N LEU A 229 7.43 18.31 -4.02
CA LEU A 229 6.12 18.05 -4.65
C LEU A 229 5.05 17.62 -3.65
N HIS A 230 5.41 16.85 -2.62
CA HIS A 230 4.48 16.41 -1.57
C HIS A 230 3.97 17.55 -0.67
N ALA A 231 4.61 18.71 -0.69
CA ALA A 231 4.12 19.92 -0.02
C ALA A 231 3.12 20.70 -0.89
N LEU A 232 3.16 20.51 -2.21
CA LEU A 232 2.35 21.24 -3.18
C LEU A 232 1.11 20.48 -3.66
N CYS A 233 1.11 19.14 -3.55
CA CYS A 233 0.04 18.29 -4.05
C CYS A 233 -0.07 16.97 -3.27
N GLY A 234 -1.13 16.21 -3.55
CA GLY A 234 -1.36 14.91 -2.93
C GLY A 234 -0.27 13.89 -3.29
N GLU A 235 -0.13 12.85 -2.46
CA GLU A 235 0.93 11.85 -2.58
C GLU A 235 1.03 11.21 -3.97
N TRP A 236 -0.11 10.77 -4.52
CA TRP A 236 -0.14 10.07 -5.82
C TRP A 236 0.17 11.02 -6.97
N GLU A 237 -0.29 12.27 -6.89
CA GLU A 237 0.07 13.31 -7.85
C GLU A 237 1.58 13.61 -7.81
N ALA A 238 2.14 13.80 -6.61
CA ALA A 238 3.57 14.02 -6.43
C ALA A 238 4.42 12.88 -7.00
N LYS A 239 3.98 11.62 -6.81
CA LYS A 239 4.62 10.44 -7.40
C LYS A 239 4.53 10.42 -8.92
N ALA A 240 3.37 10.75 -9.48
CA ALA A 240 3.19 10.82 -10.93
C ALA A 240 4.12 11.88 -11.53
N TRP A 241 4.13 13.10 -10.98
CA TRP A 241 5.01 14.15 -11.46
C TRP A 241 6.48 13.81 -11.29
N HIS A 242 6.88 13.19 -10.18
CA HIS A 242 8.25 12.73 -10.01
C HIS A 242 8.63 11.68 -11.06
N ARG A 243 7.71 10.75 -11.39
CA ARG A 243 7.96 9.74 -12.42
C ARG A 243 8.02 10.32 -13.83
N LEU A 244 7.16 11.30 -14.15
CA LEU A 244 7.05 11.91 -15.48
C LEU A 244 8.17 12.91 -15.76
N SER A 245 8.50 13.76 -14.79
CA SER A 245 9.53 14.79 -14.94
C SER A 245 10.92 14.32 -14.49
N GLY A 246 11.00 13.38 -13.55
CA GLY A 246 12.24 13.08 -12.82
C GLY A 246 12.53 14.06 -11.68
N ARG A 247 11.73 15.12 -11.50
CA ARG A 247 11.94 16.18 -10.50
C ARG A 247 11.28 15.84 -9.18
N ARG A 248 11.88 16.23 -8.05
CA ARG A 248 11.25 16.13 -6.72
C ARG A 248 10.69 17.45 -6.23
N ARG A 249 11.06 18.56 -6.88
CA ARG A 249 10.65 19.91 -6.52
C ARG A 249 10.13 20.70 -7.73
N ALA A 250 9.15 21.57 -7.46
CA ALA A 250 8.59 22.50 -8.42
C ALA A 250 8.21 23.81 -7.73
N ARG A 251 8.15 24.89 -8.49
CA ARG A 251 7.43 26.10 -8.06
C ARG A 251 5.92 25.89 -8.26
N PRO A 252 5.04 26.52 -7.45
CA PRO A 252 3.59 26.41 -7.64
C PRO A 252 3.11 26.72 -9.07
N ALA A 253 3.68 27.75 -9.71
CA ALA A 253 3.37 28.10 -11.10
C ALA A 253 3.81 27.03 -12.12
N GLU A 254 4.92 26.33 -11.87
CA GLU A 254 5.35 25.22 -12.72
C GLU A 254 4.38 24.04 -12.60
N LEU A 255 3.99 23.68 -11.37
CA LEU A 255 3.02 22.61 -11.13
C LEU A 255 1.66 22.92 -11.77
N ALA A 256 1.19 24.17 -11.69
CA ALA A 256 -0.02 24.61 -12.37
C ALA A 256 0.08 24.46 -13.89
N ARG A 257 1.23 24.83 -14.48
CA ARG A 257 1.50 24.61 -15.91
C ARG A 257 1.53 23.11 -16.26
N TRP A 258 2.09 22.26 -15.41
CA TRP A 258 2.11 20.81 -15.66
C TRP A 258 0.69 20.23 -15.68
N ARG A 259 -0.17 20.64 -14.74
CA ARG A 259 -1.58 20.24 -14.69
C ARG A 259 -2.35 20.66 -15.94
N SER A 260 -2.06 21.84 -16.51
CA SER A 260 -2.72 22.30 -17.74
C SER A 260 -2.31 21.55 -19.01
N LEU A 261 -1.37 20.59 -18.92
CA LEU A 261 -0.99 19.76 -20.06
C LEU A 261 -1.87 18.51 -20.20
N LEU A 262 -2.66 18.15 -19.18
CA LEU A 262 -3.53 16.98 -19.19
C LEU A 262 -4.83 17.22 -19.95
#